data_AF-A0A3P7EWS5-F1
#
_entry.id   AF-A0A3P7EWS5-F1
#
_cell.length_a   1.000
_cell.length_b   1.000
_cell.length_c   1.000
_cell.angle_alpha   90.00
_cell.angle_beta   90.00
_cell.angle_gamma   90.00
#
_symmetry.space_group_name_H-M   'P 1'
#
loop_
_entity.id
_entity.type
_entity.pdbx_description
1 polymer ?
#
loop_
_entity_poly.entity_id
_entity_poly.type
_entity_poly.pdbx_seq_one_letter_code
_entity_poly.pdbx_strand_id
1 'polypeptide(L)'
;MISKMRRCSSSTSADNRIREPLTETELRTRPIITPEDVLRLNKITDDYLCEPDANIYDIEFTRFKIRDLDTDQILFEIAKPTAGKVEFNVGSKPVNKFRMIERHFFRDRLLKSFDFEFGFCIPNSRNTCEHIYDFPQLSESLIDEMISNPYETRSDSFYFVEDRLIMHNKADYAYNGGD
;
A
#
# COMPACT_ATOMS: atom_id res chain seq x y z
N MET A 1 6.97 20.71 -12.20
CA MET A 1 7.29 19.72 -13.26
C MET A 1 6.34 18.54 -13.11
N ILE A 2 5.77 18.00 -14.19
CA ILE A 2 4.98 16.75 -14.14
C ILE A 2 5.93 15.63 -14.56
N SER A 3 6.15 14.65 -13.67
CA SER A 3 6.91 13.44 -13.99
C SER A 3 5.94 12.28 -14.12
N LYS A 4 6.07 11.51 -15.20
CA LYS A 4 5.26 10.31 -15.41
C LYS A 4 6.07 9.11 -14.94
N MET A 5 5.69 8.51 -13.81
CA MET A 5 6.31 7.26 -13.37
C MET A 5 5.77 6.09 -14.18
N ARG A 6 6.62 5.07 -14.33
CA ARG A 6 6.30 3.86 -15.09
C ARG A 6 5.20 3.06 -14.37
N ARG A 7 4.53 2.21 -15.14
CA ARG A 7 3.63 1.17 -14.66
C ARG A 7 4.43 0.20 -13.78
N CYS A 8 4.04 0.06 -12.52
CA CYS A 8 4.68 -0.85 -11.57
C CYS A 8 3.84 -2.11 -11.48
N SER A 9 4.38 -3.22 -11.98
CA SER A 9 3.83 -4.56 -11.73
C SER A 9 4.26 -5.00 -10.34
N SER A 10 3.34 -5.55 -9.54
CA SER A 10 3.71 -6.11 -8.25
C SER A 10 4.73 -7.24 -8.44
N SER A 11 5.85 -7.19 -7.73
CA SER A 11 6.65 -8.40 -7.61
C SER A 11 5.88 -9.36 -6.70
N THR A 12 5.45 -10.52 -7.24
CA THR A 12 4.92 -11.58 -6.39
C THR A 12 6.11 -12.24 -5.72
N SER A 13 6.68 -11.60 -4.70
CA SER A 13 7.68 -12.21 -3.83
C SER A 13 6.98 -13.23 -2.93
N ALA A 14 6.57 -14.35 -3.54
CA ALA A 14 6.25 -15.59 -2.86
C ALA A 14 7.51 -16.26 -2.28
N ASP A 15 8.52 -15.46 -1.89
CA ASP A 15 9.72 -15.95 -1.23
C ASP A 15 9.41 -16.18 0.25
N ASN A 16 8.55 -17.17 0.52
CA ASN A 16 8.30 -17.76 1.83
C ASN A 16 9.52 -18.56 2.33
N ARG A 17 10.75 -18.21 1.94
CA ARG A 17 11.97 -18.78 2.50
C ARG A 17 12.15 -18.28 3.93
N ILE A 18 11.53 -19.01 4.86
CA ILE A 18 11.91 -19.19 6.27
C ILE A 18 12.46 -17.90 6.91
N ARG A 19 11.63 -16.87 7.02
CA ARG A 19 11.87 -15.78 7.97
C ARG A 19 10.86 -15.94 9.09
N GLU A 20 11.34 -15.99 10.32
CA GLU A 20 10.49 -16.07 11.50
C GLU A 20 9.50 -14.89 11.48
N PRO A 21 8.20 -15.11 11.74
CA PRO A 21 7.23 -14.03 11.83
C PRO A 21 7.71 -12.97 12.82
N LEU A 22 7.47 -11.70 12.51
CA LEU A 22 7.79 -10.59 13.39
C LEU A 22 6.49 -10.00 13.92
N THR A 23 6.38 -9.85 15.23
CA THR A 23 5.22 -9.22 15.85
C THR A 23 5.30 -7.69 15.74
N GLU A 24 4.17 -7.02 15.80
CA GLU A 24 4.13 -5.56 15.88
C GLU A 24 4.90 -5.02 17.10
N THR A 25 4.80 -5.69 18.25
CA THR A 25 5.55 -5.30 19.45
C THR A 25 7.04 -5.30 19.19
N GLU A 26 7.58 -6.33 18.51
CA GLU A 26 9.00 -6.38 18.15
C GLU A 26 9.37 -5.30 17.11
N LEU A 27 8.52 -5.06 16.11
CA LEU A 27 8.72 -3.99 15.13
C LEU A 27 8.85 -2.63 15.79
N ARG A 28 7.97 -2.31 16.75
CA ARG A 28 7.97 -1.03 17.47
C ARG A 28 9.22 -0.79 18.31
N THR A 29 9.98 -1.83 18.66
CA THR A 29 11.27 -1.67 19.35
C THR A 29 12.42 -1.30 18.41
N ARG A 30 12.22 -1.38 17.09
CA ARG A 30 13.28 -1.11 16.13
C ARG A 30 13.48 0.40 15.94
N PRO A 31 14.74 0.86 15.81
CA PRO A 31 15.00 2.27 15.51
C PRO A 31 14.58 2.66 14.09
N ILE A 32 14.54 1.68 13.18
CA ILE A 32 14.18 1.84 11.77
C ILE A 32 13.40 0.58 11.38
N ILE A 33 12.21 0.78 10.82
CA ILE A 33 11.41 -0.29 10.22
C ILE A 33 11.71 -0.33 8.72
N THR A 34 12.12 -1.49 8.22
CA THR A 34 12.49 -1.70 6.81
C THR A 34 11.44 -2.51 6.03
N PRO A 35 11.52 -2.56 4.69
CA PRO A 35 10.66 -3.42 3.88
C PRO A 35 10.67 -4.89 4.32
N GLU A 36 11.84 -5.42 4.65
CA GLU A 36 12.06 -6.80 5.11
C GLU A 36 11.35 -7.10 6.43
N ASP A 37 11.16 -6.09 7.25
CA ASP A 37 10.52 -6.21 8.54
C ASP A 37 9.00 -6.35 8.40
N VAL A 38 8.37 -5.52 7.56
CA VAL A 38 6.91 -5.58 7.32
C VAL A 38 6.49 -6.78 6.48
N LEU A 39 7.37 -7.31 5.63
CA LEU A 39 7.10 -8.54 4.87
C LEU A 39 6.93 -9.77 5.79
N ARG A 40 7.43 -9.71 7.04
CA ARG A 40 7.32 -10.75 8.06
C ARG A 40 6.07 -10.65 8.94
N LEU A 41 5.24 -9.62 8.76
CA LEU A 41 3.98 -9.48 9.47
C LEU A 41 2.97 -10.54 9.02
N ASN A 42 2.44 -11.30 9.97
CA ASN A 42 1.42 -12.33 9.71
C ASN A 42 -0.02 -11.89 10.05
N LYS A 43 -0.19 -10.69 10.61
CA LYS A 43 -1.48 -10.08 10.93
C LYS A 43 -1.46 -8.58 10.60
N ILE A 44 -2.64 -7.99 10.53
CA ILE A 44 -2.81 -6.54 10.48
C ILE A 44 -2.17 -5.92 11.73
N THR A 45 -1.56 -4.75 11.58
CA THR A 45 -1.07 -3.99 12.74
C THR A 45 -2.24 -3.30 13.47
N ASP A 46 -2.17 -3.30 14.79
CA ASP A 46 -3.14 -2.74 15.71
C ASP A 46 -3.14 -1.20 15.65
N ASP A 47 -1.96 -0.59 15.41
CA ASP A 47 -1.81 0.87 15.31
C ASP A 47 -0.75 1.27 14.24
N TYR A 48 -0.57 2.56 14.01
CA TYR A 48 0.39 3.08 13.03
C TYR A 48 1.85 2.84 13.47
N LEU A 49 2.71 2.42 12.54
CA LEU A 49 4.14 2.13 12.78
C LEU A 49 5.06 3.36 12.63
N CYS A 50 4.53 4.50 12.16
CA CYS A 50 5.26 5.77 12.08
C CYS A 50 4.31 6.95 12.29
N GLU A 51 4.84 8.02 12.88
CA GLU A 51 4.12 9.29 13.01
C GLU A 51 4.05 10.05 11.67
N PRO A 52 3.07 10.95 11.47
CA PRO A 52 2.98 11.78 10.26
C PRO A 52 4.26 12.57 9.96
N ASP A 53 4.99 13.01 11.00
CA ASP A 53 6.25 13.76 10.87
C ASP A 53 7.41 12.92 10.30
N ALA A 54 7.26 11.59 10.20
CA ALA A 54 8.22 10.73 9.51
C ALA A 54 8.26 11.00 8.00
N ASN A 55 7.19 11.59 7.43
CA ASN A 55 7.10 11.99 6.03
C ASN A 55 7.88 13.29 5.75
N ILE A 56 9.20 13.26 5.98
CA ILE A 56 10.10 14.39 5.81
C ILE A 56 10.32 14.83 4.35
N TYR A 57 9.68 14.15 3.40
CA TYR A 57 9.73 14.35 1.96
C TYR A 57 8.49 15.05 1.41
N ASP A 58 7.52 15.37 2.28
CA ASP A 58 6.21 15.95 1.94
C ASP A 58 5.52 15.17 0.82
N ILE A 59 5.55 13.83 0.88
CA ILE A 59 4.83 12.99 -0.07
C ILE A 59 3.35 13.08 0.25
N GLU A 60 2.57 13.54 -0.71
CA GLU A 60 1.13 13.74 -0.51
C GLU A 60 0.36 13.09 -1.65
N PHE A 61 -0.39 12.03 -1.34
CA PHE A 61 -1.35 11.46 -2.28
C PHE A 61 -2.57 12.39 -2.41
N THR A 62 -2.89 12.76 -3.64
CA THR A 62 -3.92 13.73 -3.99
C THR A 62 -5.00 13.16 -4.89
N ARG A 63 -4.77 12.01 -5.53
CA ARG A 63 -5.79 11.26 -6.27
C ARG A 63 -5.48 9.77 -6.24
N PHE A 64 -6.52 8.97 -6.07
CA PHE A 64 -6.46 7.52 -6.12
C PHE A 64 -7.63 7.01 -6.95
N LYS A 65 -7.35 6.12 -7.89
CA LYS A 65 -8.34 5.57 -8.82
C LYS A 65 -8.10 4.08 -9.01
N ILE A 66 -9.13 3.28 -8.76
CA ILE A 66 -9.15 1.84 -9.04
C ILE A 66 -9.98 1.61 -10.30
N ARG A 67 -9.39 0.88 -11.25
CA ARG A 67 -10.04 0.47 -12.49
C ARG A 67 -9.85 -1.03 -12.69
N ASP A 68 -10.93 -1.72 -13.00
CA ASP A 68 -10.90 -3.09 -13.50
C ASP A 68 -10.25 -3.10 -14.90
N LEU A 69 -9.19 -3.88 -15.08
CA LEU A 69 -8.43 -3.95 -16.33
C LEU A 69 -9.16 -4.72 -17.44
N ASP A 70 -10.08 -5.62 -17.09
CA ASP A 70 -10.80 -6.44 -18.08
C ASP A 70 -12.01 -5.70 -18.65
N THR A 71 -12.72 -4.95 -17.81
CA THR A 71 -13.95 -4.23 -18.19
C THR A 71 -13.76 -2.72 -18.40
N ASP A 72 -12.59 -2.18 -18.07
CA ASP A 72 -12.30 -0.75 -17.97
C ASP A 72 -13.19 0.03 -16.98
N GLN A 73 -13.99 -0.66 -16.17
CA GLN A 73 -14.87 -0.03 -15.18
C GLN A 73 -14.06 0.63 -14.06
N ILE A 74 -14.42 1.86 -13.71
CA ILE A 74 -13.88 2.54 -12.52
C ILE A 74 -14.63 1.99 -11.31
N LEU A 75 -13.93 1.25 -10.45
CA LEU A 75 -14.49 0.67 -9.23
C LEU A 75 -14.50 1.68 -8.08
N PHE A 76 -13.52 2.56 -8.03
CA PHE A 76 -13.38 3.58 -6.99
C PHE A 76 -12.56 4.76 -7.51
N GLU A 77 -12.93 5.98 -7.15
CA GLU A 77 -12.12 7.17 -7.41
C GLU A 77 -12.30 8.19 -6.29
N ILE A 78 -11.18 8.67 -5.74
CA ILE A 78 -11.14 9.78 -4.79
C ILE A 78 -10.05 10.77 -5.21
N ALA A 79 -10.35 12.07 -5.13
CA ALA A 79 -9.42 13.14 -5.46
C ALA A 79 -9.58 14.30 -4.48
N LYS A 80 -8.47 14.90 -4.06
CA LYS A 80 -8.51 16.20 -3.37
C LYS A 80 -9.02 17.26 -4.36
N PRO A 81 -9.86 18.22 -3.94
CA PRO A 81 -10.53 19.16 -4.84
C PRO A 81 -9.61 19.92 -5.80
N THR A 82 -8.34 20.13 -5.44
CA THR A 82 -7.37 20.93 -6.19
C THR A 82 -6.34 20.10 -6.98
N ALA A 83 -6.43 18.77 -6.96
CA ALA A 83 -5.38 17.86 -7.45
C ALA A 83 -5.28 17.70 -8.97
N GLY A 84 -6.36 18.00 -9.72
CA GLY A 84 -6.41 17.67 -11.15
C GLY A 84 -6.17 16.18 -11.40
N LYS A 85 -5.42 15.84 -12.46
CA LYS A 85 -5.07 14.43 -12.79
C LYS A 85 -3.82 13.91 -12.07
N VAL A 86 -3.31 14.62 -11.06
CA VAL A 86 -2.08 14.26 -10.35
C VAL A 86 -2.42 13.33 -9.19
N GLU A 87 -1.62 12.30 -9.01
CA GLU A 87 -1.87 11.29 -7.97
C GLU A 87 -1.06 11.56 -6.71
N PHE A 88 0.17 12.06 -6.82
CA PHE A 88 0.91 12.51 -5.65
C PHE A 88 1.91 13.63 -5.91
N ASN A 89 2.18 14.42 -4.87
CA ASN A 89 3.18 15.47 -4.84
C ASN A 89 4.42 15.00 -4.08
N VAL A 90 5.57 15.59 -4.40
CA VAL A 90 6.83 15.43 -3.66
C VAL A 90 7.37 16.81 -3.30
N GLY A 91 7.79 16.95 -2.05
CA GLY A 91 8.36 18.18 -1.50
C GLY A 91 9.73 18.54 -2.05
N SER A 92 10.45 19.36 -1.31
CA SER A 92 11.71 19.96 -1.74
C SER A 92 12.90 19.00 -1.81
N LYS A 93 12.81 17.83 -1.16
CA LYS A 93 13.88 16.85 -1.09
C LYS A 93 13.75 15.79 -2.20
N PRO A 94 14.86 15.31 -2.77
CA PRO A 94 14.83 14.18 -3.69
C PRO A 94 14.38 12.92 -2.95
N VAL A 95 13.57 12.10 -3.61
CA VAL A 95 13.13 10.82 -3.08
C VAL A 95 13.78 9.71 -3.89
N ASN A 96 14.62 8.91 -3.23
CA ASN A 96 15.28 7.76 -3.85
C ASN A 96 14.64 6.47 -3.37
N LYS A 97 14.55 5.47 -4.26
CA LYS A 97 14.01 4.12 -3.94
C LYS A 97 12.65 4.18 -3.24
N PHE A 98 11.74 5.01 -3.74
CA PHE A 98 10.38 5.04 -3.21
C PHE A 98 9.70 3.70 -3.48
N ARG A 99 9.19 3.05 -2.44
CA ARG A 99 8.61 1.70 -2.49
C ARG A 99 7.37 1.64 -1.60
N MET A 100 6.35 0.91 -2.01
CA MET A 100 5.17 0.62 -1.22
C MET A 100 5.00 -0.89 -1.08
N ILE A 101 4.81 -1.35 0.15
CA ILE A 101 4.35 -2.71 0.44
C ILE A 101 2.96 -2.61 1.01
N GLU A 102 2.00 -3.27 0.38
CA GLU A 102 0.62 -3.31 0.83
C GLU A 102 0.22 -4.75 1.17
N ARG A 103 -0.27 -4.98 2.38
CA ARG A 103 -0.63 -6.32 2.88
C ARG A 103 -2.11 -6.36 3.21
N HIS A 104 -2.82 -7.30 2.58
CA HIS A 104 -4.25 -7.51 2.78
C HIS A 104 -4.49 -8.74 3.64
N PHE A 105 -5.33 -8.62 4.65
CA PHE A 105 -5.70 -9.68 5.58
C PHE A 105 -7.22 -9.80 5.66
N PHE A 106 -7.72 -11.02 5.80
CA PHE A 106 -9.06 -11.29 6.29
C PHE A 106 -8.93 -11.94 7.66
N ARG A 107 -9.38 -11.25 8.72
CA ARG A 107 -9.04 -11.62 10.11
C ARG A 107 -7.50 -11.73 10.24
N ASP A 108 -7.01 -12.86 10.75
CA ASP A 108 -5.58 -13.15 10.90
C ASP A 108 -4.96 -13.90 9.70
N ARG A 109 -5.67 -13.97 8.56
CA ARG A 109 -5.19 -14.65 7.36
C ARG A 109 -4.72 -13.65 6.32
N LEU A 110 -3.43 -13.71 5.95
CA LEU A 110 -2.90 -12.97 4.81
C LEU A 110 -3.56 -13.45 3.50
N LEU A 111 -4.21 -12.53 2.79
CA LEU A 111 -4.80 -12.77 1.47
C LEU A 111 -3.76 -12.58 0.37
N LYS A 112 -3.07 -11.43 0.39
CA LYS A 112 -2.07 -11.05 -0.62
C LYS A 112 -1.17 -9.95 -0.06
N SER A 113 0.09 -9.98 -0.48
CA SER A 113 1.02 -8.87 -0.32
C SER A 113 1.37 -8.35 -1.70
N PHE A 114 1.27 -7.04 -1.89
CA PHE A 114 1.72 -6.35 -3.08
C PHE A 114 2.96 -5.52 -2.74
N ASP A 115 3.89 -5.45 -3.68
CA ASP A 115 5.19 -4.83 -3.49
C ASP A 115 5.55 -4.06 -4.77
N PHE A 116 5.50 -2.73 -4.67
CA PHE A 116 5.64 -1.82 -5.78
C PHE A 116 6.81 -0.87 -5.56
N GLU A 117 7.72 -0.81 -6.52
CA GLU A 117 8.80 0.17 -6.54
C GLU A 117 8.45 1.32 -7.49
N PHE A 118 8.32 2.53 -6.96
CA PHE A 118 8.17 3.76 -7.76
C PHE A 118 9.52 4.25 -8.29
N GLY A 119 10.59 4.04 -7.51
CA GLY A 119 11.95 4.46 -7.86
C GLY A 119 12.26 5.90 -7.44
N PHE A 120 12.85 6.68 -8.34
CA PHE A 120 13.27 8.06 -8.07
C PHE A 120 12.13 9.06 -8.34
N CYS A 121 11.80 9.89 -7.36
CA CYS A 121 10.87 11.01 -7.53
C CYS A 121 11.60 12.35 -7.53
N ILE A 122 11.29 13.17 -8.54
CA ILE A 122 11.90 14.50 -8.70
C ILE A 122 11.40 15.42 -7.56
N PRO A 123 12.28 16.22 -6.91
CA PRO A 123 11.83 17.25 -5.97
C PRO A 123 10.87 18.27 -6.60
N ASN A 124 9.95 18.81 -5.80
CA ASN A 124 8.97 19.83 -6.21
C ASN A 124 8.18 19.42 -7.47
N SER A 125 7.81 18.15 -7.54
CA SER A 125 7.17 17.57 -8.70
C SER A 125 5.79 17.00 -8.38
N ARG A 126 5.00 16.88 -9.44
CA ARG A 126 3.70 16.23 -9.45
C ARG A 126 3.86 14.93 -10.23
N ASN A 127 3.43 13.83 -9.64
CA ASN A 127 3.68 12.49 -10.14
C ASN A 127 2.38 11.73 -10.34
N THR A 128 2.42 10.80 -11.29
CA THR A 128 1.38 9.78 -11.53
C THR A 128 2.07 8.44 -11.63
N CYS A 129 1.50 7.41 -10.99
CA CYS A 129 1.96 6.03 -11.01
C CYS A 129 0.77 5.08 -11.14
N GLU A 130 0.85 4.13 -12.08
CA GLU A 130 -0.13 3.06 -12.21
C GLU A 130 0.41 1.79 -11.56
N HIS A 131 -0.31 1.25 -10.57
CA HIS A 131 -0.06 -0.05 -9.98
C HIS A 131 -0.99 -1.10 -10.59
N ILE A 132 -0.44 -2.25 -10.97
CA ILE A 132 -1.22 -3.40 -11.43
C ILE A 132 -1.32 -4.41 -10.29
N TYR A 133 -2.56 -4.70 -9.89
CA TYR A 133 -2.88 -5.66 -8.84
C TYR A 133 -3.31 -6.98 -9.45
N ASP A 134 -2.46 -8.00 -9.36
CA ASP A 134 -2.84 -9.37 -9.71
C ASP A 134 -3.55 -10.02 -8.52
N PHE A 135 -4.88 -10.11 -8.61
CA PHE A 135 -5.71 -10.63 -7.53
C PHE A 135 -5.39 -12.12 -7.26
N PRO A 136 -5.32 -12.54 -5.99
CA PRO A 136 -5.19 -13.95 -5.66
C PRO A 136 -6.45 -14.71 -6.10
N GLN A 137 -6.27 -15.99 -6.44
CA GLN A 137 -7.42 -16.90 -6.51
C GLN A 137 -7.90 -17.19 -5.08
N LEU A 138 -9.11 -16.75 -4.75
CA LEU A 138 -9.76 -17.00 -3.47
C LEU A 138 -10.77 -18.16 -3.62
N SER A 139 -10.92 -18.99 -2.59
CA SER A 139 -11.96 -20.02 -2.59
C SER A 139 -13.34 -19.40 -2.45
N GLU A 140 -14.37 -20.01 -3.05
CA GLU A 140 -15.76 -19.55 -2.94
C GLU A 140 -16.19 -19.34 -1.48
N SER A 141 -15.85 -20.30 -0.61
CA SER A 141 -16.14 -20.21 0.83
C SER A 141 -15.54 -18.96 1.48
N LEU A 142 -14.32 -18.57 1.08
CA LEU A 142 -13.65 -17.40 1.64
C LEU A 142 -14.26 -16.11 1.09
N ILE A 143 -14.68 -16.11 -0.17
CA ILE A 143 -15.41 -14.99 -0.78
C ILE A 143 -16.73 -14.78 -0.02
N ASP A 144 -17.49 -15.83 0.22
CA ASP A 144 -18.76 -15.77 0.98
C ASP A 144 -18.54 -15.25 2.40
N GLU A 145 -17.46 -15.70 3.07
CA GLU A 145 -17.07 -15.19 4.38
C GLU A 145 -16.72 -13.69 4.32
N MET A 146 -15.92 -13.24 3.36
CA MET A 146 -15.54 -11.83 3.21
C MET A 146 -16.75 -10.92 2.91
N ILE A 147 -17.72 -11.40 2.12
CA ILE A 147 -18.98 -10.69 1.84
C ILE A 147 -19.84 -10.61 3.11
N SER A 148 -19.93 -11.71 3.87
CA SER A 148 -20.78 -11.80 5.07
C SER A 148 -20.22 -11.06 6.28
N ASN A 149 -18.92 -10.72 6.28
CA ASN A 149 -18.22 -10.09 7.41
C ASN A 149 -17.55 -8.77 6.97
N PRO A 150 -18.33 -7.69 6.75
CA PRO A 150 -17.79 -6.40 6.32
C PRO A 150 -16.78 -5.84 7.34
N TYR A 151 -15.74 -5.17 6.85
CA TYR A 151 -14.65 -4.54 7.62
C TYR A 151 -13.74 -5.52 8.41
N GLU A 152 -13.92 -6.83 8.24
CA GLU A 152 -12.97 -7.86 8.69
C GLU A 152 -11.86 -8.13 7.65
N THR A 153 -12.04 -7.66 6.42
CA THR A 153 -10.92 -7.52 5.48
C THR A 153 -10.27 -6.17 5.71
N ARG A 154 -8.96 -6.16 5.94
CA ARG A 154 -8.17 -4.96 6.24
C ARG A 154 -6.85 -4.97 5.51
N SER A 155 -6.25 -3.81 5.33
CA SER A 155 -4.91 -3.68 4.78
C SER A 155 -4.05 -2.67 5.52
N ASP A 156 -2.76 -2.96 5.51
CA ASP A 156 -1.70 -2.01 5.85
C ASP A 156 -0.92 -1.67 4.57
N SER A 157 -0.79 -0.38 4.24
CA SER A 157 0.04 0.14 3.16
C SER A 157 1.24 0.88 3.75
N PHE A 158 2.42 0.28 3.64
CA PHE A 158 3.69 0.79 4.17
C PHE A 158 4.49 1.46 3.05
N TYR A 159 4.92 2.70 3.25
CA TYR A 159 5.70 3.45 2.26
C TYR A 159 7.11 3.69 2.77
N PHE A 160 8.09 3.36 1.93
CA PHE A 160 9.51 3.41 2.24
C PHE A 160 10.25 4.35 1.29
N VAL A 161 11.20 5.10 1.85
CA VAL A 161 12.22 5.84 1.10
C VAL A 161 13.57 5.42 1.64
N GLU A 162 14.48 4.97 0.76
CA GLU A 162 15.78 4.43 1.15
C GLU A 162 15.69 3.39 2.29
N ASP A 163 14.74 2.45 2.14
CA ASP A 163 14.48 1.34 3.08
C ASP A 163 14.05 1.76 4.49
N ARG A 164 13.58 3.02 4.65
CA ARG A 164 13.03 3.56 5.90
C ARG A 164 11.55 3.85 5.75
N LEU A 165 10.74 3.36 6.69
CA LEU A 165 9.30 3.66 6.75
C LEU A 165 9.08 5.17 6.96
N ILE A 166 8.30 5.80 6.07
CA ILE A 166 7.98 7.24 6.13
C ILE A 166 6.49 7.53 6.21
N MET A 167 5.64 6.60 5.77
CA MET A 167 4.18 6.70 5.87
C MET A 167 3.60 5.30 6.04
N HIS A 168 2.49 5.23 6.75
CA HIS A 168 1.73 4.02 6.96
C HIS A 168 0.25 4.37 6.90
N ASN A 169 -0.46 3.80 5.93
CA ASN A 169 -1.89 3.96 5.77
C ASN A 169 -2.60 2.64 6.09
N LYS A 170 -3.85 2.74 6.54
CA LYS A 170 -4.71 1.60 6.87
C LYS A 170 -6.02 1.73 6.13
N ALA A 171 -6.60 0.61 5.73
CA ALA A 171 -7.96 0.55 5.19
C ALA A 171 -8.70 -0.70 5.67
N ASP A 172 -10.02 -0.61 5.74
CA ASP A 172 -10.93 -1.73 5.89
C ASP A 172 -11.90 -1.79 4.70
N TYR A 173 -12.41 -2.99 4.41
CA TYR A 173 -13.17 -3.26 3.20
C TYR A 173 -14.49 -3.97 3.50
N ALA A 174 -15.54 -3.54 2.83
CA ALA A 174 -16.84 -4.22 2.79
C ALA A 174 -17.16 -4.62 1.35
N TYR A 175 -17.57 -5.88 1.14
CA TYR A 175 -17.88 -6.45 -0.17
C TYR A 175 -19.36 -6.80 -0.35
N ASN A 176 -20.19 -6.40 0.62
CA ASN A 176 -21.63 -6.61 0.61
C ASN A 176 -22.39 -5.64 -0.32
N GLY A 177 -21.67 -4.88 -1.17
CA GLY A 177 -22.26 -3.94 -2.12
C GLY A 177 -22.95 -2.74 -1.47
N GLY A 178 -22.40 -2.26 -0.33
CA GLY A 178 -22.99 -1.22 0.52
C GLY A 178 -23.78 -0.16 -0.25
N ASP A 179 -25.03 0.07 0.19
CA ASP A 179 -26.10 0.92 -0.38
C ASP A 179 -26.00 1.35 -1.86
#